data_AF-A0A291THR1-F1
#
_entry.id   AF-A0A291THR1-F1
#
_cell.length_a   1.000
_cell.length_b   1.000
_cell.length_c   1.000
_cell.angle_alpha   90.00
_cell.angle_beta   90.00
_cell.angle_gamma   90.00
#
_symmetry.space_group_name_H-M   'P 1'
#
loop_
_entity.id
_entity.type
_entity.pdbx_description
1 polymer ?
#
loop_
_entity_poly.entity_id
_entity_poly.type
_entity_poly.pdbx_seq_one_letter_code
_entity_poly.pdbx_strand_id
1 'polypeptide(L)'
;MPDNENFLIAITTITNGALTVDFEIKKTKNLSQPTYEMMKFQMGKVKLNARLKKEINIFLAPYPDMLEMIYNTKADAAKVSAFLIKSAHTFKKNFGLNDWRTALLFSLSNNNDFCEGGFRTV
;
A
#
# COMPACT_ATOMS: atom_id res chain seq x y z
N MET A 1 21.15 -6.39 5.04
CA MET A 1 20.69 -5.06 4.56
C MET A 1 19.78 -4.48 5.65
N PRO A 2 19.17 -3.27 5.56
CA PRO A 2 18.16 -2.85 6.53
C PRO A 2 16.86 -3.66 6.34
N ASP A 3 16.95 -4.98 6.52
CA ASP A 3 15.87 -5.94 6.25
C ASP A 3 14.87 -5.99 7.42
N ASN A 4 15.25 -5.41 8.56
CA ASN A 4 14.45 -5.34 9.78
C ASN A 4 13.76 -3.98 9.98
N GLU A 5 13.90 -3.04 9.05
CA GLU A 5 13.29 -1.70 9.16
C GLU A 5 12.25 -1.45 8.07
N ASN A 6 11.12 -0.87 8.44
CA ASN A 6 10.07 -0.49 7.50
C ASN A 6 10.33 0.92 6.97
N PHE A 7 11.05 1.01 5.86
CA PHE A 7 11.40 2.28 5.23
C PHE A 7 10.53 2.57 4.00
N LEU A 8 10.00 1.56 3.29
CA LEU A 8 9.11 1.80 2.16
C LEU A 8 7.67 1.92 2.65
N ILE A 9 7.07 3.09 2.47
CA ILE A 9 5.66 3.33 2.80
C ILE A 9 4.88 3.67 1.54
N ALA A 10 3.60 3.31 1.53
CA ALA A 10 2.65 3.77 0.52
C ALA A 10 1.73 4.83 1.13
N ILE A 11 1.39 5.83 0.34
CA ILE A 11 0.45 6.90 0.65
C ILE A 11 -0.70 6.72 -0.33
N THR A 12 -1.88 6.42 0.20
CA THR A 12 -3.08 6.18 -0.60
C THR A 12 -4.09 7.28 -0.33
N THR A 13 -4.62 7.86 -1.39
CA THR A 13 -5.66 8.88 -1.30
C THR A 13 -6.73 8.60 -2.35
N ILE A 14 -7.99 8.81 -2.03
CA ILE A 14 -9.08 8.80 -3.01
C ILE A 14 -9.48 10.25 -3.26
N THR A 15 -9.50 10.66 -4.52
CA THR A 15 -9.96 11.99 -4.89
C THR A 15 -10.78 11.87 -6.17
N ASN A 16 -12.01 12.39 -6.14
CA ASN A 16 -12.96 12.29 -7.25
C ASN A 16 -13.15 10.86 -7.79
N GLY A 17 -13.19 9.87 -6.88
CA GLY A 17 -13.36 8.46 -7.22
C GLY A 17 -12.11 7.77 -7.79
N ALA A 18 -10.98 8.46 -7.92
CA ALA A 18 -9.73 7.85 -8.34
C ALA A 18 -8.80 7.56 -7.16
N LEU A 19 -8.25 6.35 -7.09
CA LEU A 19 -7.20 5.99 -6.13
C LEU A 19 -5.84 6.48 -6.65
N THR A 20 -5.20 7.34 -5.88
CA THR A 20 -3.80 7.70 -6.06
C THR A 20 -2.94 6.93 -5.07
N VAL A 21 -1.87 6.33 -5.57
CA VAL A 21 -0.88 5.61 -4.77
C VAL A 21 0.50 6.17 -5.07
N ASP A 22 1.15 6.69 -4.04
CA ASP A 22 2.56 7.06 -4.08
C ASP A 22 3.34 6.25 -3.06
N PHE A 23 4.56 5.86 -3.42
CA PHE A 23 5.51 5.29 -2.47
C PHE A 23 6.52 6.35 -2.06
N GLU A 24 7.03 6.21 -0.84
CA GLU A 24 8.11 7.03 -0.32
C GLU A 24 9.06 6.20 0.55
N ILE A 25 10.31 6.68 0.64
CA ILE A 25 11.25 6.21 1.67
C ILE A 25 11.03 7.07 2.91
N LYS A 26 10.72 6.44 4.03
CA LYS A 26 10.66 7.06 5.36
C LYS A 26 12.02 6.92 6.04
N LYS A 27 12.53 8.01 6.61
CA LYS A 27 13.71 7.96 7.49
C LYS A 27 13.35 7.26 8.80
N THR A 28 13.87 6.06 9.00
CA THR A 28 13.74 5.29 10.25
C THR A 28 14.88 5.66 11.21
N LYS A 29 14.77 5.23 12.48
CA LYS A 29 15.74 5.53 13.52
C LYS A 29 17.13 4.96 13.20
N ASN A 30 17.20 3.78 12.59
CA ASN A 30 18.49 3.11 12.33
C ASN A 30 19.00 3.31 10.90
N LEU A 31 18.25 4.04 10.05
CA LEU A 31 18.71 4.42 8.71
C LEU A 31 19.56 5.69 8.82
N SER A 32 20.85 5.55 8.53
CA SER A 32 21.77 6.70 8.49
C SER A 32 21.30 7.72 7.44
N GLN A 33 21.60 9.00 7.68
CA GLN A 33 21.24 10.08 6.75
C GLN A 33 21.78 9.83 5.32
N PRO A 34 23.04 9.41 5.11
CA PRO A 34 23.54 9.13 3.77
C PRO A 34 22.81 7.98 3.07
N THR A 35 22.47 6.91 3.80
CA THR A 35 21.74 5.78 3.23
C THR A 35 20.31 6.16 2.86
N TYR A 36 19.64 6.94 3.72
CA TYR A 36 18.31 7.48 3.45
C TYR A 36 18.27 8.33 2.18
N GLU A 37 19.19 9.28 2.06
CA GLU A 37 19.30 10.16 0.88
C GLU A 37 19.62 9.37 -0.39
N MET A 38 20.53 8.40 -0.30
CA MET A 38 20.83 7.49 -1.39
C MET A 38 19.59 6.72 -1.85
N MET A 39 18.85 6.10 -0.92
CA MET A 39 17.63 5.35 -1.26
C MET A 39 16.58 6.23 -1.91
N LYS A 40 16.34 7.43 -1.36
CA LYS A 40 15.39 8.40 -1.92
C LYS A 40 15.81 8.82 -3.34
N PHE A 41 17.10 9.09 -3.55
CA PHE A 41 17.64 9.43 -4.86
C PHE A 41 17.49 8.29 -5.88
N GLN A 42 17.83 7.06 -5.48
CA GLN A 42 17.71 5.89 -6.35
C GLN A 42 16.25 5.61 -6.72
N MET A 43 15.33 5.73 -5.77
CA MET A 43 13.89 5.61 -6.00
C MET A 43 13.38 6.60 -7.05
N GLY A 44 13.82 7.86 -6.97
CA GLY A 44 13.49 8.88 -7.96
C GLY A 44 14.08 8.56 -9.34
N LYS A 45 15.36 8.13 -9.40
CA LYS A 45 16.03 7.75 -10.64
C LYS A 45 15.35 6.61 -11.39
N VAL A 46 14.91 5.57 -10.67
CA VAL A 46 14.21 4.43 -11.29
C VAL A 46 12.75 4.72 -11.60
N LYS A 47 12.23 5.91 -11.23
CA LYS A 47 10.84 6.32 -11.38
C LYS A 47 9.89 5.25 -10.81
N LEU A 48 10.15 4.81 -9.57
CA LEU A 48 9.46 3.67 -8.97
C LEU A 48 7.92 3.79 -9.04
N ASN A 49 7.35 4.95 -8.65
CA ASN A 49 5.90 5.18 -8.70
C ASN A 49 5.33 5.03 -10.13
N ALA A 50 6.04 5.57 -11.14
CA ALA A 50 5.61 5.44 -12.53
C ALA A 50 5.63 3.98 -13.02
N ARG A 51 6.62 3.19 -12.59
CA ARG A 51 6.72 1.76 -12.93
C ARG A 51 5.64 0.94 -12.26
N LEU A 52 5.39 1.19 -10.97
CA LEU A 52 4.43 0.42 -10.18
C LEU A 52 2.98 0.70 -10.55
N LYS A 53 2.67 1.85 -11.18
CA LYS A 53 1.29 2.21 -11.53
C LYS A 53 0.53 1.08 -12.27
N LYS A 54 1.16 0.47 -13.29
CA LYS A 54 0.53 -0.63 -14.04
C LYS A 54 0.39 -1.90 -13.18
N GLU A 55 1.42 -2.22 -12.40
CA GLU A 55 1.43 -3.41 -11.52
C GLU A 55 0.39 -3.31 -10.41
N ILE A 56 0.18 -2.13 -9.84
CA ILE A 56 -0.85 -1.86 -8.82
C ILE A 56 -2.23 -2.10 -9.40
N ASN A 57 -2.52 -1.57 -10.58
CA ASN A 57 -3.83 -1.76 -11.22
C ASN A 57 -4.10 -3.25 -11.50
N ILE A 58 -3.12 -3.99 -12.00
CA ILE A 58 -3.24 -5.44 -12.22
C ILE A 58 -3.46 -6.16 -10.89
N PHE A 59 -2.73 -5.78 -9.85
CA PHE A 59 -2.80 -6.40 -8.54
C PHE A 59 -4.13 -6.14 -7.82
N LEU A 60 -4.68 -4.94 -7.95
CA LEU A 60 -5.95 -4.54 -7.32
C LEU A 60 -7.18 -4.91 -8.15
N ALA A 61 -7.04 -5.23 -9.45
CA ALA A 61 -8.16 -5.62 -10.31
C ALA A 61 -9.14 -6.66 -9.71
N PRO A 62 -8.71 -7.72 -8.99
CA PRO A 62 -9.64 -8.68 -8.39
C PRO A 62 -10.21 -8.24 -7.03
N TYR A 63 -9.71 -7.17 -6.43
CA TYR A 63 -10.10 -6.76 -5.08
C TYR A 63 -11.55 -6.27 -4.96
N PRO A 64 -12.13 -5.49 -5.88
CA PRO A 64 -13.48 -4.97 -5.72
C PRO A 64 -14.52 -6.06 -5.41
N ASP A 65 -14.56 -7.15 -6.19
CA ASP A 65 -15.50 -8.25 -5.96
C ASP A 65 -15.29 -8.94 -4.61
N MET A 66 -14.03 -9.15 -4.24
CA MET A 66 -13.66 -9.77 -2.96
C MET A 66 -14.03 -8.88 -1.77
N LEU A 67 -13.75 -7.58 -1.88
CA LEU A 67 -14.04 -6.59 -0.85
C LEU A 67 -15.54 -6.35 -0.72
N GLU A 68 -16.31 -6.44 -1.81
CA GLU A 68 -17.77 -6.35 -1.78
C GLU A 68 -18.37 -7.43 -0.87
N MET A 69 -17.91 -8.67 -1.00
CA MET A 69 -18.36 -9.78 -0.16
C MET A 69 -18.03 -9.57 1.33
N ILE A 70 -16.89 -8.93 1.62
CA ILE A 70 -16.41 -8.67 2.99
C ILE A 70 -17.16 -7.50 3.62
N TYR A 71 -17.32 -6.42 2.86
CA TYR A 71 -18.03 -5.21 3.26
C TYR A 71 -19.48 -5.53 3.59
N ASN A 72 -20.10 -6.44 2.80
CA ASN A 72 -21.42 -7.02 3.04
C ASN A 72 -22.54 -5.96 3.17
N THR A 73 -23.79 -6.39 3.38
CA THR A 73 -24.97 -5.52 3.53
C THR A 73 -24.93 -4.61 4.75
N LYS A 74 -24.02 -4.86 5.70
CA LYS A 74 -23.85 -4.06 6.91
C LYS A 74 -22.86 -2.91 6.76
N ALA A 75 -22.29 -2.72 5.56
CA ALA A 75 -21.31 -1.66 5.30
C ALA A 75 -20.12 -1.68 6.27
N ASP A 76 -19.55 -2.87 6.49
CA ASP A 76 -18.58 -3.12 7.54
C ASP A 76 -17.14 -2.78 7.10
N ALA A 77 -16.83 -1.48 7.09
CA ALA A 77 -15.51 -0.96 6.75
C ALA A 77 -14.39 -1.54 7.63
N ALA A 78 -14.69 -1.88 8.89
CA ALA A 78 -13.72 -2.48 9.80
C ALA A 78 -13.29 -3.89 9.34
N LYS A 79 -14.20 -4.68 8.75
CA LYS A 79 -13.84 -5.97 8.17
C LYS A 79 -12.97 -5.82 6.92
N VAL A 80 -13.23 -4.82 6.08
CA VAL A 80 -12.38 -4.51 4.92
C VAL A 80 -10.96 -4.16 5.39
N SER A 81 -10.84 -3.25 6.36
CA SER A 81 -9.56 -2.89 6.97
C SER A 81 -8.84 -4.12 7.55
N ALA A 82 -9.53 -4.95 8.34
CA ALA A 82 -8.96 -6.15 8.94
C ALA A 82 -8.46 -7.18 7.89
N PHE A 83 -9.22 -7.35 6.80
CA PHE A 83 -8.82 -8.21 5.69
C PHE A 83 -7.55 -7.70 4.99
N LEU A 84 -7.47 -6.39 4.74
CA LEU A 84 -6.31 -5.76 4.12
C LEU A 84 -5.06 -5.85 5.01
N ILE A 85 -5.19 -5.65 6.33
CA ILE A 85 -4.11 -5.87 7.31
C ILE A 85 -3.61 -7.32 7.26
N LYS A 86 -4.54 -8.29 7.29
CA LYS A 86 -4.19 -9.71 7.22
C LYS A 86 -3.45 -10.03 5.91
N SER A 87 -3.91 -9.47 4.80
CA SER A 87 -3.28 -9.63 3.49
C SER A 87 -1.88 -9.01 3.47
N ALA A 88 -1.72 -7.80 4.01
CA ALA A 88 -0.42 -7.14 4.15
C ALA A 88 0.57 -7.99 4.97
N HIS A 89 0.11 -8.63 6.06
CA HIS A 89 0.92 -9.55 6.85
C HIS A 89 1.35 -10.79 6.05
N THR A 90 0.47 -11.36 5.24
CA THR A 90 0.83 -12.47 4.34
C THR A 90 1.90 -12.06 3.33
N PHE A 91 1.73 -10.90 2.67
CA PHE A 91 2.74 -10.39 1.73
C PHE A 91 4.06 -10.08 2.44
N LYS A 92 4.02 -9.48 3.62
CA LYS A 92 5.21 -9.23 4.44
C LYS A 92 5.98 -10.52 4.74
N LYS A 93 5.27 -11.58 5.10
CA LYS A 93 5.88 -12.89 5.40
C LYS A 93 6.56 -13.50 4.17
N ASN A 94 5.96 -13.35 2.99
CA ASN A 94 6.41 -14.02 1.77
C ASN A 94 7.47 -13.22 0.99
N PHE A 95 7.39 -11.89 1.01
CA PHE A 95 8.19 -11.00 0.15
C PHE A 95 8.99 -9.95 0.93
N GLY A 96 8.78 -9.84 2.24
CA GLY A 96 9.51 -8.93 3.10
C GLY A 96 8.76 -7.64 3.44
N LEU A 97 9.33 -6.92 4.40
CA LEU A 97 8.75 -5.73 5.01
C LEU A 97 8.60 -4.55 4.06
N ASN A 98 9.57 -4.37 3.16
CA ASN A 98 9.63 -3.27 2.20
C ASN A 98 9.14 -3.69 0.80
N ASP A 99 8.33 -4.76 0.71
CA ASP A 99 7.63 -5.10 -0.52
C ASP A 99 6.51 -4.08 -0.79
N TRP A 100 6.35 -3.68 -2.06
CA TRP A 100 5.39 -2.64 -2.42
C TRP A 100 3.93 -3.07 -2.18
N ARG A 101 3.60 -4.37 -2.27
CA ARG A 101 2.24 -4.89 -2.02
C ARG A 101 1.95 -4.86 -0.53
N THR A 102 2.94 -5.19 0.30
CA THR A 102 2.86 -5.04 1.76
C THR A 102 2.54 -3.58 2.12
N ALA A 103 3.32 -2.63 1.60
CA ALA A 103 3.14 -1.21 1.89
C ALA A 103 1.78 -0.69 1.37
N LEU A 104 1.39 -1.07 0.16
CA LEU A 104 0.10 -0.71 -0.45
C LEU A 104 -1.08 -1.19 0.38
N LEU A 105 -1.15 -2.49 0.69
CA LEU A 105 -2.28 -3.08 1.42
C LEU A 105 -2.39 -2.50 2.83
N PHE A 106 -1.25 -2.24 3.49
CA PHE A 106 -1.25 -1.57 4.78
C PHE A 106 -1.72 -0.11 4.68
N SER A 107 -1.37 0.61 3.62
CA SER A 107 -1.87 1.97 3.41
C SER A 107 -3.38 1.98 3.17
N LEU A 108 -3.88 1.10 2.29
CA LEU A 108 -5.31 0.95 1.99
C LEU A 108 -6.13 0.57 3.23
N SER A 109 -5.59 -0.29 4.11
CA SER A 109 -6.30 -0.67 5.35
C SER A 109 -6.50 0.49 6.32
N ASN A 110 -5.68 1.54 6.20
CA ASN A 110 -5.77 2.76 7.01
C ASN A 110 -6.44 3.92 6.25
N ASN A 111 -6.90 3.68 5.02
CA ASN A 111 -7.62 4.65 4.22
C ASN A 111 -9.12 4.45 4.43
N ASN A 112 -9.75 5.37 5.15
CA ASN A 112 -11.18 5.28 5.48
C ASN A 112 -12.04 5.33 4.21
N ASP A 113 -11.79 6.28 3.30
CA ASP A 113 -12.55 6.40 2.04
C ASP A 113 -12.54 5.08 1.25
N PHE A 114 -11.38 4.42 1.19
CA PHE A 114 -11.25 3.12 0.53
C PHE A 114 -12.04 2.03 1.29
N CYS A 115 -11.82 1.90 2.60
CA CYS A 115 -12.46 0.86 3.42
C CYS A 115 -13.99 1.04 3.51
N GLU A 116 -14.49 2.26 3.43
CA GLU A 116 -15.91 2.61 3.48
C GLU A 116 -16.63 2.38 2.14
N GLY A 117 -15.96 1.81 1.13
CA GLY A 117 -16.59 1.45 -0.12
C GLY A 117 -16.01 2.13 -1.35
N GLY A 118 -15.01 3.00 -1.18
CA GLY A 118 -14.29 3.65 -2.29
C GLY A 118 -13.64 2.65 -3.24
N PHE A 119 -13.37 1.42 -2.81
CA PHE A 119 -12.87 0.35 -3.68
C PHE A 119 -13.77 0.02 -4.89
N ARG A 120 -15.04 0.44 -4.89
CA ARG A 120 -15.99 0.18 -6.00
C ARG A 120 -15.78 1.09 -7.21
N THR A 121 -15.17 2.25 -6.99
CA THR A 121 -15.12 3.33 -7.99
C THR A 121 -13.73 3.59 -8.53
N VAL A 122 -12.71 2.98 -7.91
CA VAL A 122 -11.28 3.19 -8.19
C VAL A 122 -10.70 2.22 -9.22
#